data_AF-A0A812HLF3-F1
#
_entry.id   AF-A0A812HLF3-F1
#
_cell.length_a   1.000
_cell.length_b   1.000
_cell.length_c   1.000
_cell.angle_alpha   90.00
_cell.angle_beta   90.00
_cell.angle_gamma   90.00
#
_symmetry.space_group_name_H-M   'P 1'
#
loop_
_entity.id
_entity.type
_entity.pdbx_description
1 polymer ?
#
loop_
_entity_poly.entity_id
_entity_poly.type
_entity_poly.pdbx_seq_one_letter_code
_entity_poly.pdbx_strand_id
1 'polypeptide(L)'
;MALQEAMQMYRHTLRASRAFTDYNFRHYFARRAREDFRALFGRQSQADEPRRQAFLEQAKTNLEMLKRQSVISQMYTATPPTTQR
;
A
#
# COMPACT_ATOMS: atom_id res chain seq x y z
N MET A 1 2.83 18.03 12.33
CA MET A 1 1.54 17.34 12.11
C MET A 1 1.65 16.35 10.94
N ALA A 2 1.96 16.79 9.71
CA ALA A 2 1.95 15.95 8.50
C ALA A 2 2.83 14.66 8.53
N LEU A 3 4.03 14.70 9.14
CA LEU A 3 4.93 13.55 9.13
C LEU A 3 4.40 12.36 9.96
N GLN A 4 3.73 12.63 11.09
CA GLN A 4 3.13 11.58 11.91
C GLN A 4 1.96 10.91 11.18
N GLU A 5 1.09 11.70 10.54
CA GLU A 5 0.01 11.19 9.69
C GLU A 5 0.57 10.36 8.53
N ALA A 6 1.61 10.83 7.84
CA ALA A 6 2.27 10.09 6.77
C ALA A 6 2.86 8.75 7.26
N MET A 7 3.49 8.71 8.44
CA MET A 7 4.02 7.47 9.01
C MET A 7 2.91 6.47 9.37
N GLN A 8 1.81 6.96 9.96
CA GLN A 8 0.65 6.11 10.25
C GLN A 8 0.06 5.57 8.96
N MET A 9 -0.17 6.43 7.97
CA MET A 9 -0.70 6.05 6.66
C MET A 9 0.19 5.00 6.00
N TYR A 10 1.50 5.21 5.97
CA TYR A 10 2.46 4.25 5.42
C TYR A 10 2.36 2.86 6.09
N ARG A 11 2.28 2.82 7.43
CA ARG A 11 2.11 1.54 8.16
C ARG A 11 0.79 0.86 7.82
N HIS A 12 -0.30 1.63 7.71
CA HIS A 12 -1.60 1.09 7.33
C HIS A 12 -1.59 0.54 5.90
N THR A 13 -1.01 1.27 4.94
CA THR A 13 -0.85 0.80 3.56
C THR A 13 -0.04 -0.48 3.51
N LEU A 14 1.12 -0.55 4.16
CA LEU A 14 1.93 -1.76 4.20
C LEU A 14 1.19 -2.96 4.82
N ARG A 15 0.41 -2.72 5.88
CA ARG A 15 -0.39 -3.78 6.51
C ARG A 15 -1.48 -4.28 5.56
N ALA A 16 -2.19 -3.39 4.87
CA ALA A 16 -3.19 -3.76 3.86
C ALA A 16 -2.57 -4.52 2.68
N SER A 17 -1.40 -4.09 2.19
CA SER A 17 -0.67 -4.80 1.12
C SER A 17 -0.30 -6.23 1.52
N ARG A 18 0.03 -6.48 2.80
CA ARG A 18 0.38 -7.83 3.29
C ARG A 18 -0.81 -8.78 3.39
N ALA A 19 -2.04 -8.26 3.38
CA ALA A 19 -3.26 -9.06 3.44
C ALA A 19 -3.66 -9.70 2.10
N PHE A 20 -2.96 -9.37 1.00
CA PHE A 20 -3.14 -10.05 -0.28
C PHE A 20 -2.51 -11.45 -0.24
N THR A 21 -3.23 -12.42 -0.81
CA THR A 21 -2.79 -13.81 -0.91
C THR A 21 -1.79 -14.01 -2.04
N ASP A 22 -2.01 -13.35 -3.17
CA ASP A 22 -1.10 -13.34 -4.31
C ASP A 22 0.21 -12.59 -3.97
N TYR A 23 1.34 -13.26 -4.22
CA TYR A 23 2.68 -12.73 -3.99
C TYR A 23 2.93 -11.44 -4.77
N ASN A 24 2.54 -11.38 -6.05
CA ASN A 24 2.79 -10.26 -6.93
C ASN A 24 2.07 -9.01 -6.44
N PHE A 25 0.80 -9.13 -6.04
CA PHE A 25 0.05 -8.01 -5.49
C PHE A 25 0.64 -7.53 -4.17
N ARG A 26 0.95 -8.45 -3.25
CA ARG A 26 1.58 -8.12 -1.97
C ARG A 26 2.89 -7.36 -2.15
N HIS A 27 3.76 -7.84 -3.04
CA HIS A 27 5.06 -7.21 -3.30
C HIS A 27 4.92 -5.89 -4.06
N TYR A 28 4.06 -5.84 -5.07
CA TYR A 28 3.81 -4.64 -5.86
C TYR A 28 3.33 -3.48 -4.98
N PHE A 29 2.27 -3.68 -4.21
CA PHE A 29 1.71 -2.61 -3.38
C PHE A 29 2.66 -2.17 -2.28
N ALA A 30 3.39 -3.11 -1.65
CA ALA A 30 4.39 -2.77 -0.64
C ALA A 30 5.58 -1.98 -1.22
N ARG A 31 6.05 -2.36 -2.42
CA ARG A 31 7.11 -1.62 -3.13
C ARG A 31 6.61 -0.23 -3.51
N ARG A 32 5.43 -0.13 -4.12
CA ARG A 32 4.85 1.14 -4.56
C ARG A 32 4.68 2.11 -3.39
N ALA A 33 4.15 1.64 -2.26
CA ALA A 33 4.05 2.45 -1.05
C ALA A 33 5.43 2.95 -0.58
N ARG A 34 6.47 2.10 -0.57
CA ARG A 34 7.83 2.54 -0.20
C ARG A 34 8.36 3.63 -1.12
N GLU A 35 8.18 3.47 -2.43
CA GLU A 35 8.63 4.43 -3.43
C GLU A 35 7.91 5.77 -3.29
N ASP A 36 6.58 5.76 -3.25
CA ASP A 36 5.77 6.97 -3.16
C ASP A 36 6.03 7.75 -1.85
N PHE A 37 6.05 7.06 -0.70
CA PHE A 37 6.31 7.71 0.58
C PHE A 37 7.76 8.20 0.70
N ARG A 38 8.74 7.48 0.14
CA ARG A 38 10.14 7.94 0.10
C ARG A 38 10.27 9.18 -0.79
N ALA A 39 9.61 9.21 -1.94
CA ALA A 39 9.67 10.32 -2.87
C ALA A 39 9.06 11.61 -2.27
N LEU A 40 7.97 11.49 -1.50
CA LEU A 40 7.24 12.65 -0.97
C LEU A 40 7.69 13.10 0.43
N PHE A 41 8.06 12.16 1.30
CA PHE A 41 8.39 12.43 2.71
C PHE A 41 9.82 12.02 3.11
N GLY A 42 10.63 11.52 2.17
CA GLY A 42 12.02 11.19 2.43
C GLY A 42 12.88 12.42 2.73
N ARG A 43 14.04 12.20 3.36
CA ARG A 43 14.97 13.28 3.76
C ARG A 43 15.44 14.17 2.60
N GLN A 44 15.52 13.60 1.40
CA GLN A 44 15.94 14.29 0.16
C GLN A 44 14.74 14.74 -0.70
N SER A 45 13.51 14.61 -0.19
CA SER A 45 12.31 15.03 -0.92
C SER A 45 12.29 16.55 -1.10
N GLN A 46 12.03 16.97 -2.35
CA GLN A 46 11.76 18.36 -2.70
C GLN A 46 10.25 18.66 -2.83
N ALA A 47 9.39 17.71 -2.42
CA ALA A 47 7.95 17.91 -2.49
C ALA A 47 7.48 19.01 -1.53
N ASP A 48 6.64 19.89 -2.05
CA ASP A 48 5.97 20.96 -1.35
C ASP A 48 4.78 20.46 -0.52
N GLU A 49 4.37 21.27 0.47
CA GLU A 49 3.33 20.88 1.42
C GLU A 49 1.95 20.61 0.76
N PRO A 50 1.47 21.42 -0.22
CA PRO A 50 0.21 21.13 -0.91
C PRO A 50 0.20 19.77 -1.59
N ARG A 51 1.30 19.41 -2.25
CA ARG A 51 1.47 18.12 -2.91
C ARG A 51 1.47 16.96 -1.92
N ARG A 52 2.11 17.12 -0.75
CA ARG A 52 2.08 16.13 0.32
C ARG A 52 0.66 15.93 0.86
N GLN A 53 -0.08 17.01 1.07
CA GLN A 53 -1.45 16.93 1.57
C GLN A 53 -2.37 16.24 0.55
N ALA A 54 -2.29 16.62 -0.74
CA ALA A 54 -3.05 15.98 -1.80
C ALA A 54 -2.76 14.48 -1.89
N PHE A 55 -1.49 14.07 -1.73
CA PHE A 55 -1.13 12.67 -1.67
C PHE A 55 -1.74 11.95 -0.46
N LEU A 56 -1.72 12.56 0.74
CA LEU A 56 -2.31 11.95 1.92
C LEU A 56 -3.82 11.74 1.78
N GLU A 57 -4.53 12.70 1.19
CA GLU A 57 -5.96 12.55 0.90
C GLU A 57 -6.21 11.42 -0.11
N GLN A 58 -5.42 11.34 -1.18
CA GLN A 58 -5.53 10.22 -2.13
C GLN A 58 -5.16 8.88 -1.48
N ALA A 59 -4.16 8.86 -0.59
CA ALA A 59 -3.71 7.67 0.11
C ALA A 59 -4.79 7.10 1.03
N LYS A 60 -5.66 7.93 1.63
CA LYS A 60 -6.84 7.49 2.40
C LYS A 60 -7.77 6.67 1.52
N THR A 61 -8.15 7.19 0.35
CA THR A 61 -9.02 6.48 -0.61
C THR A 61 -8.36 5.19 -1.10
N ASN A 62 -7.07 5.22 -1.42
CA ASN A 62 -6.32 4.05 -1.87
C ASN A 62 -6.22 2.98 -0.77
N LEU A 63 -6.06 3.36 0.49
CA LEU A 63 -6.03 2.44 1.61
C LEU A 63 -7.36 1.69 1.75
N GLU A 64 -8.48 2.38 1.65
CA GLU A 64 -9.81 1.74 1.70
C GLU A 64 -10.03 0.81 0.51
N MET A 65 -9.55 1.17 -0.68
CA MET A 65 -9.53 0.27 -1.84
C MET A 65 -8.69 -0.98 -1.57
N LEU A 66 -7.45 -0.83 -1.08
CA LEU A 66 -6.56 -1.96 -0.78
C LEU A 66 -7.18 -2.91 0.26
N LYS A 67 -7.85 -2.38 1.29
CA LYS A 67 -8.57 -3.22 2.27
C LYS A 67 -9.63 -4.07 1.59
N ARG A 68 -10.52 -3.47 0.78
CA ARG A 68 -11.56 -4.21 0.05
C ARG A 68 -10.99 -5.25 -0.90
N GLN A 69 -9.97 -4.87 -1.67
CA GLN A 69 -9.32 -5.78 -2.64
C GLN A 69 -8.58 -6.92 -1.95
N SER A 70 -7.99 -6.70 -0.76
CA SER A 70 -7.36 -7.77 0.01
C SER A 70 -8.37 -8.82 0.49
N VAL A 71 -9.59 -8.40 0.84
CA VAL A 71 -10.68 -9.32 1.22
C VAL A 71 -11.12 -10.14 0.01
N ILE A 72 -11.31 -9.52 -1.16
CA ILE A 72 -11.63 -10.22 -2.40
C ILE A 72 -10.51 -11.22 -2.76
N SER A 73 -9.24 -10.81 -2.65
CA SER A 73 -8.08 -11.68 -2.89
C SER A 73 -8.09 -12.93 -2.01
N GLN A 74 -8.56 -12.81 -0.76
CA GLN A 74 -8.68 -13.95 0.15
C GLN A 74 -9.83 -14.88 -0.25
N MET A 75 -10.96 -14.33 -0.71
CA MET A 75 -12.12 -15.12 -1.17
C MET A 75 -11.80 -15.99 -2.39
N TYR A 76 -10.94 -15.52 -3.29
CA TYR A 76 -10.57 -16.21 -4.53
C TYR A 76 -9.16 -16.82 -4.48
N THR A 77 -8.73 -17.30 -3.32
CA THR A 77 -7.44 -17.99 -3.21
C THR A 77 -7.52 -19.30 -3.98
N ALA A 78 -6.96 -19.33 -5.19
CA ALA A 78 -6.85 -20.56 -5.97
C ALA A 78 -5.85 -21.48 -5.27
N THR A 79 -6.33 -22.62 -4.78
CA THR A 79 -5.45 -23.71 -4.36
C THR A 79 -4.56 -24.06 -5.55
N PRO A 80 -3.23 -23.94 -5.45
CA PRO A 80 -2.36 -24.29 -6.57
C PRO A 80 -2.66 -25.74 -6.96
N PRO A 81 -2.81 -26.05 -8.25
CA PRO A 81 -3.12 -27.40 -8.68
C PRO A 81 -2.03 -28.33 -8.14
N THR A 82 -2.41 -29.27 -7.28
CA THR A 82 -1.53 -30.36 -6.86
C THR A 82 -1.14 -31.11 -8.12
N THR A 83 0.08 -30.86 -8.60
CA THR A 83 0.69 -31.68 -9.65
C THR A 83 0.93 -33.03 -8.99
N GLN A 84 0.01 -33.97 -9.19
CA GLN A 84 0.31 -35.37 -8.92
C GLN A 84 1.45 -35.73 -9.89
N ARG A 85 2.64 -35.91 -9.32
CA ARG A 85 3.81 -36.40 -10.06
C ARG A 85 3.65 -37.86 -10.37
#